data_AF-A0A527FZY5-F1
#
_entry.id   AF-A0A527FZY5-F1
#
_cell.length_a   1.000
_cell.length_b   1.000
_cell.length_c   1.000
_cell.angle_alpha   90.00
_cell.angle_beta   90.00
_cell.angle_gamma   90.00
#
_symmetry.space_group_name_H-M   'P 1'
#
loop_
_entity.id
_entity.type
_entity.pdbx_description
1 polymer ?
#
loop_
_entity_poly.entity_id
_entity_poly.type
_entity_poly.pdbx_seq_one_letter_code
_entity_poly.pdbx_strand_id
1 'polypeptide(L)'
;AAIHLQPDRNWTVEALAREMGASRSAFAERFTAVVGETPARYVARIRMHQARQWLIDDRMRVSVVAARLGYDSEASFSRAFKRIIGIAPSHLRTV
;
A
#
# COMPACT_ATOMS: atom_id res chain seq x y z
N ALA A 1 -6.71 13.59 -4.62
CA ALA A 1 -6.01 14.12 -3.43
C ALA A 1 -6.15 13.22 -2.18
N ALA A 2 -7.26 12.48 -1.99
CA ALA A 2 -7.54 11.72 -0.75
C ALA A 2 -6.39 10.85 -0.21
N ILE A 3 -5.69 10.11 -1.08
CA ILE A 3 -4.54 9.28 -0.69
C ILE A 3 -3.41 10.10 -0.04
N HIS A 4 -3.14 11.29 -0.57
CA HIS A 4 -2.05 12.13 -0.08
C HIS A 4 -2.42 12.86 1.21
N LEU A 5 -3.72 13.03 1.48
CA LEU A 5 -4.22 13.70 2.68
C LEU A 5 -4.33 12.75 3.88
N GLN A 6 -4.46 11.44 3.64
CA GLN A 6 -4.52 10.42 4.69
C GLN A 6 -3.60 9.25 4.32
N PRO A 7 -2.27 9.44 4.35
CA PRO A 7 -1.32 8.38 3.98
C PRO A 7 -1.46 7.15 4.88
N ASP A 8 -1.78 7.36 6.17
CA ASP A 8 -1.87 6.29 7.18
C ASP A 8 -3.11 5.38 7.04
N ARG A 9 -4.07 5.75 6.18
CA ARG A 9 -5.24 4.92 5.92
C ARG A 9 -4.84 3.73 5.05
N ASN A 10 -5.37 2.55 5.38
CA ASN A 10 -5.20 1.37 4.54
C ASN A 10 -6.06 1.48 3.27
N TRP A 11 -5.54 2.19 2.27
CA TRP A 11 -6.23 2.41 1.00
C TRP A 11 -6.38 1.12 0.19
N THR A 12 -7.55 0.93 -0.40
CA THR A 12 -7.84 -0.11 -1.40
C THR A 12 -8.38 0.56 -2.66
N VAL A 13 -8.29 -0.13 -3.80
CA VAL A 13 -8.90 0.37 -5.05
C VAL A 13 -10.39 0.62 -4.89
N GLU A 14 -11.08 -0.23 -4.13
CA GLU A 14 -12.50 -0.08 -3.82
C GLU A 14 -12.78 1.16 -2.97
N ALA A 15 -11.96 1.42 -1.95
CA ALA A 15 -12.10 2.63 -1.14
C ALA A 15 -11.96 3.89 -2.01
N LEU A 16 -10.99 3.92 -2.93
CA LEU A 16 -10.82 5.06 -3.83
C LEU A 16 -11.97 5.22 -4.83
N ALA A 17 -12.47 4.12 -5.38
CA ALA A 17 -13.62 4.15 -6.26
C ALA A 17 -14.84 4.74 -5.55
N ARG A 18 -15.06 4.33 -4.28
CA ARG A 18 -16.09 4.90 -3.41
C ARG A 18 -15.91 6.38 -3.13
N GLU A 19 -14.70 6.83 -2.79
CA GLU A 19 -14.40 8.26 -2.57
C GLU A 19 -14.68 9.10 -3.83
N MET A 20 -14.54 8.50 -5.02
CA MET A 20 -14.82 9.15 -6.31
C MET A 20 -16.28 8.99 -6.79
N GLY A 21 -17.15 8.33 -6.01
CA GLY A 21 -18.54 8.05 -6.41
C GLY A 21 -18.67 7.17 -7.66
N ALA A 22 -17.66 6.34 -7.94
CA ALA A 22 -17.59 5.54 -9.15
C ALA A 22 -17.61 4.03 -8.86
N SER A 23 -18.07 3.24 -9.83
CA SER A 23 -17.82 1.80 -9.79
C SER A 23 -16.32 1.52 -9.89
N ARG A 24 -15.89 0.35 -9.40
CA ARG A 24 -14.48 -0.05 -9.43
C ARG A 24 -13.90 -0.08 -10.85
N SER A 25 -14.65 -0.54 -11.84
CA SER A 25 -14.21 -0.60 -13.25
C SER A 25 -14.07 0.79 -13.86
N ALA A 26 -15.11 1.64 -13.74
CA ALA A 26 -15.08 3.01 -14.27
C ALA A 26 -13.97 3.84 -13.60
N PHE A 27 -13.74 3.65 -12.30
CA PHE A 27 -12.60 4.24 -11.61
C PHE A 27 -11.27 3.75 -12.19
N ALA A 28 -11.10 2.44 -12.39
CA ALA A 28 -9.85 1.88 -12.89
C ALA A 28 -9.49 2.39 -14.29
N GLU A 29 -10.47 2.46 -15.19
CA GLU A 29 -10.29 2.99 -16.54
C GLU A 29 -9.87 4.46 -16.51
N ARG A 30 -10.64 5.32 -15.84
CA ARG A 30 -10.35 6.76 -15.75
C ARG A 30 -9.03 7.05 -15.04
N PHE A 31 -8.76 6.34 -13.95
CA PHE A 31 -7.51 6.49 -13.21
C PHE A 31 -6.31 6.13 -14.08
N THR A 32 -6.37 5.00 -14.80
CA THR A 32 -5.26 4.57 -15.66
C THR A 32 -5.05 5.55 -16.81
N ALA A 33 -6.12 6.07 -17.40
CA ALA A 33 -6.03 7.08 -18.46
C ALA A 33 -5.36 8.38 -18.01
N VAL A 34 -5.53 8.78 -16.75
CA VAL A 34 -4.97 10.03 -16.20
C VAL A 34 -3.58 9.83 -15.59
N VAL A 35 -3.38 8.75 -14.83
CA VAL A 35 -2.16 8.52 -14.03
C VAL A 35 -1.13 7.69 -14.80
N GLY A 36 -1.54 6.95 -15.83
CA GLY A 36 -0.66 6.08 -16.63
C GLY A 36 -0.30 4.76 -15.95
N GLU A 37 -0.80 4.49 -14.73
CA GLU A 37 -0.69 3.19 -14.07
C GLU A 37 -2.03 2.74 -13.49
N THR A 38 -2.19 1.42 -13.32
CA THR A 38 -3.42 0.88 -12.76
C THR A 38 -3.58 1.29 -11.28
N PRO A 39 -4.81 1.51 -10.79
CA PRO A 39 -5.00 1.88 -9.40
C PRO A 39 -4.48 0.84 -8.42
N ALA A 40 -4.52 -0.45 -8.77
CA ALA A 40 -3.99 -1.52 -7.93
C ALA A 40 -2.48 -1.38 -7.73
N ARG A 41 -1.73 -1.04 -8.79
CA ARG A 41 -0.29 -0.82 -8.71
C ARG A 41 0.02 0.45 -7.90
N TYR A 42 -0.71 1.53 -8.16
CA TYR A 42 -0.57 2.78 -7.42
C TYR A 42 -0.81 2.58 -5.92
N VAL A 43 -1.93 1.96 -5.55
CA VAL A 43 -2.28 1.65 -4.16
C VAL A 43 -1.24 0.76 -3.50
N ALA A 44 -0.77 -0.29 -4.18
CA ALA A 44 0.29 -1.15 -3.64
C ALA A 44 1.56 -0.35 -3.31
N ARG A 45 1.96 0.58 -4.19
CA ARG A 45 3.12 1.45 -3.96
C ARG A 45 2.94 2.30 -2.71
N ILE A 46 1.81 2.99 -2.59
CA ILE A 46 1.50 3.82 -1.42
C ILE A 46 1.49 3.00 -0.12
N ARG A 47 0.82 1.84 -0.12
CA ARG A 47 0.75 0.96 1.06
C ARG A 47 2.13 0.49 1.52
N MET A 48 3.05 0.22 0.59
CA MET A 48 4.41 -0.19 0.96
C MET A 48 5.26 0.97 1.48
N HIS A 49 5.06 2.19 0.99
CA HIS A 49 5.70 3.36 1.58
C HIS A 49 5.22 3.60 3.01
N GLN A 50 3.91 3.45 3.26
CA GLN A 50 3.37 3.51 4.62
C GLN A 50 3.94 2.41 5.52
N ALA A 51 4.02 1.17 5.01
CA ALA A 51 4.64 0.07 5.74
C ALA A 51 6.09 0.40 6.13
N ARG A 52 6.85 1.05 5.24
CA ARG A 52 8.23 1.46 5.54
C ARG A 52 8.26 2.46 6.70
N GLN A 53 7.36 3.43 6.75
CA GLN A 53 7.25 4.37 7.86
C GLN A 53 6.92 3.66 9.17
N TRP A 54 5.91 2.79 9.18
CA TRP A 54 5.56 1.99 10.37
C TRP A 54 6.70 1.09 10.88
N LEU A 55 7.53 0.56 9.97
CA LEU A 55 8.67 -0.27 10.34
C LEU A 55 9.83 0.53 10.93
N ILE A 56 10.07 1.76 10.44
CA ILE A 56 11.22 2.59 10.83
C ILE A 56 10.86 3.51 12.00
N ASP A 57 9.81 4.30 11.83
CA ASP A 57 9.46 5.39 12.75
C ASP A 57 8.72 4.82 13.97
N ASP A 58 7.71 3.97 13.72
CA ASP A 58 6.88 3.37 14.78
C ASP A 58 7.46 2.05 15.32
N ARG A 59 8.56 1.55 14.71
CA ARG A 59 9.24 0.29 15.04
C ARG A 59 8.30 -0.92 15.17
N MET A 60 7.23 -0.94 14.37
CA MET A 60 6.26 -2.03 14.40
C MET A 60 6.90 -3.36 13.97
N ARG A 61 6.38 -4.47 14.52
CA ARG A 61 6.80 -5.81 14.07
C ARG A 61 6.30 -6.05 12.64
N VAL A 62 7.11 -6.76 11.83
CA VAL A 62 6.76 -7.13 10.44
C VAL A 62 5.42 -7.86 10.38
N SER A 63 5.15 -8.78 11.32
CA SER A 63 3.86 -9.46 11.48
C SER A 63 2.69 -8.51 11.63
N VAL A 64 2.82 -7.48 12.47
CA VAL A 64 1.76 -6.50 12.75
C VAL A 64 1.50 -5.65 11.51
N VAL A 65 2.56 -5.20 10.84
CA VAL A 65 2.44 -4.42 9.59
C VAL A 65 1.78 -5.25 8.48
N ALA A 66 2.20 -6.50 8.31
CA ALA A 66 1.62 -7.42 7.34
C ALA A 66 0.11 -7.62 7.58
N ALA A 67 -0.29 -7.92 8.83
CA ALA A 67 -1.68 -8.10 9.21
C ALA A 67 -2.50 -6.81 9.02
N ARG A 68 -1.95 -5.64 9.40
CA ARG A 68 -2.61 -4.33 9.22
C ARG A 68 -2.85 -3.98 7.75
N LEU A 69 -1.98 -4.45 6.86
CA LEU A 69 -2.16 -4.37 5.41
C LEU A 69 -2.88 -5.59 4.82
N GLY A 70 -3.51 -6.44 5.63
CA GLY A 70 -4.34 -7.55 5.15
C GLY A 70 -3.57 -8.60 4.36
N TYR A 71 -2.29 -8.82 4.67
CA TYR A 71 -1.54 -9.96 4.15
C TYR A 71 -1.72 -11.17 5.06
N ASP A 72 -2.05 -12.32 4.46
CA ASP A 72 -2.24 -13.59 5.20
C ASP A 72 -0.94 -14.15 5.80
N SER A 73 0.22 -13.66 5.38
CA SER A 73 1.52 -14.10 5.91
C SER A 73 2.59 -13.00 5.83
N GLU A 74 3.56 -13.05 6.74
CA GLU A 74 4.74 -12.19 6.67
C GLU A 74 5.56 -12.41 5.39
N ALA A 75 5.57 -13.64 4.86
CA ALA A 75 6.31 -13.98 3.66
C ALA A 75 5.69 -13.34 2.40
N SER A 76 4.35 -13.35 2.28
CA SER A 76 3.65 -12.69 1.17
C SER A 76 3.83 -11.17 1.22
N PHE A 77 3.74 -10.58 2.41
CA PHE A 77 4.08 -9.18 2.64
C PHE A 77 5.54 -8.87 2.25
N SER A 78 6.50 -9.62 2.77
CA SER A 78 7.94 -9.37 2.54
C SER A 78 8.33 -9.44 1.07
N ARG A 79 7.73 -10.34 0.28
CA ARG A 79 7.92 -10.41 -1.17
C ARG A 79 7.35 -9.18 -1.90
N ALA A 80 6.15 -8.75 -1.52
CA ALA A 80 5.54 -7.55 -2.09
C ALA A 80 6.34 -6.28 -1.72
N PHE A 81 6.73 -6.16 -0.45
CA PHE A 81 7.54 -5.07 0.07
C PHE A 81 8.88 -4.97 -0.64
N LYS A 82 9.65 -6.06 -0.72
CA LYS A 82 10.95 -6.06 -1.42
C LYS A 82 10.82 -5.67 -2.89
N ARG A 83 9.79 -6.14 -3.59
CA ARG A 83 9.56 -5.81 -5.01
C ARG A 83 9.27 -4.33 -5.24
N ILE A 84 8.63 -3.65 -4.29
CA ILE A 84 8.22 -2.25 -4.42
C ILE A 84 9.24 -1.28 -3.81
N ILE A 85 9.79 -1.62 -2.64
CA ILE A 85 10.71 -0.78 -1.87
C ILE A 85 12.19 -1.08 -2.22
N GLY A 86 12.47 -2.23 -2.82
CA GLY A 86 13.82 -2.65 -3.23
C GLY A 86 14.58 -3.47 -2.20
N ILE A 87 14.19 -3.40 -0.92
CA ILE A 87 14.84 -4.14 0.19
C ILE A 87 13.82 -4.90 1.02
N ALA A 88 14.23 -6.02 1.61
CA ALA A 88 13.37 -6.79 2.51
C ALA A 88 13.10 -6.01 3.81
N PRO A 89 11.89 -6.15 4.41
CA PRO A 89 11.53 -5.43 5.62
C PRO A 89 12.41 -5.78 6.83
N SER A 90 13.02 -6.97 6.86
CA SER A 90 13.98 -7.37 7.89
C SER A 90 15.23 -6.50 7.93
N HIS A 91 15.67 -5.92 6.80
CA HIS A 91 16.84 -5.03 6.76
C HIS A 91 16.55 -3.63 7.32
N LEU A 92 15.28 -3.24 7.41
CA LEU A 92 14.89 -1.96 7.98
C LEU A 92 14.84 -1.98 9.51
N ARG A 93 14.85 -3.19 10.09
CA ARG A 93 14.70 -3.39 11.52
C ARG A 93 15.99 -3.98 12.09
N THR A 94 17.03 -3.17 12.14
CA THR A 94 18.18 -3.46 13.00
C THR A 94 17.72 -3.20 14.44
N VAL A 95 17.80 -4.24 15.27
CA VAL A 95 17.45 -4.23 16.70
C VAL A 95 18.26 -3.21 17.47
#